data_AF-B7G0M3-F1
#
_entry.id   AF-B7G0M3-F1
#
_cell.length_a   1.000
_cell.length_b   1.000
_cell.length_c   1.000
_cell.angle_alpha   90.00
_cell.angle_beta   90.00
_cell.angle_gamma   90.00
#
_symmetry.space_group_name_H-M   'P 1'
#
loop_
_entity.id
_entity.type
_entity.pdbx_description
1 polymer ?
#
loop_
_entity_poly.entity_id
_entity_poly.type
_entity_poly.pdbx_seq_one_letter_code
_entity_poly.pdbx_strand_id
1 'polypeptide(L)'
;MVWPATHLICQHLASNSFNPGDCVLELGCGCGLAGITACLSRRSTLNQWVSTDMDERALDLCRENYAVNGISIDVADSVAKIESLRWGDENRIASILHELRKRYEDNGKLFDSLVGADIVYPSTCGQVLLDLLRTVDALLKPGGTFWLSFATRDGPRTPYRLLEVASETGFALDCFPPLDSSTANLMPPMLDSKLLILKRSVDARDRNAMIGYESCRIFPGMLLALDHLDSPSSDDDWDAPPLNDDTDG
;
A
#
# COMPACT_ATOMS: atom_id res chain seq x y z
N MET A 1 -12.58 5.39 9.52
CA MET A 1 -11.88 6.67 9.21
C MET A 1 -11.13 6.49 7.90
N VAL A 2 -11.01 7.54 7.09
CA VAL A 2 -10.21 7.52 5.86
C VAL A 2 -8.79 7.98 6.22
N TRP A 3 -7.79 7.20 5.84
CA TRP A 3 -6.40 7.55 6.11
C TRP A 3 -5.84 8.46 5.02
N PRO A 4 -4.82 9.29 5.32
CA PRO A 4 -4.29 10.26 4.35
C PRO A 4 -3.94 9.60 3.01
N ALA A 5 -3.09 8.56 2.99
CA ALA A 5 -2.62 7.95 1.74
C ALA A 5 -3.75 7.36 0.87
N THR A 6 -4.91 7.02 1.46
CA THR A 6 -6.10 6.58 0.71
C THR A 6 -6.58 7.63 -0.29
N HIS A 7 -6.44 8.93 0.01
CA HIS A 7 -6.83 9.99 -0.93
C HIS A 7 -5.98 9.96 -2.20
N LEU A 8 -4.69 9.66 -2.06
CA LEU A 8 -3.76 9.61 -3.19
C LEU A 8 -4.13 8.51 -4.18
N ILE A 9 -4.46 7.30 -3.69
CA ILE A 9 -4.86 6.21 -4.58
C ILE A 9 -6.25 6.43 -5.17
N CYS A 10 -7.20 7.00 -4.42
CA CYS A 10 -8.51 7.34 -4.94
C CYS A 10 -8.43 8.39 -6.05
N GLN A 11 -7.60 9.42 -5.87
CA GLN A 11 -7.35 10.40 -6.92
C GLN A 11 -6.75 9.77 -8.18
N HIS A 12 -5.82 8.82 -8.01
CA HIS A 12 -5.26 8.07 -9.12
C HIS A 12 -6.31 7.23 -9.84
N LEU A 13 -7.17 6.51 -9.10
CA LEU A 13 -8.27 5.68 -9.63
C LEU A 13 -9.38 6.50 -10.32
N ALA A 14 -9.60 7.74 -9.88
CA ALA A 14 -10.55 8.65 -10.52
C ALA A 14 -10.01 9.18 -11.86
N SER A 15 -8.69 9.37 -11.94
CA SER A 15 -8.01 9.98 -13.09
C SER A 15 -7.57 8.96 -14.14
N ASN A 16 -7.25 7.73 -13.71
CA ASN A 16 -6.74 6.66 -14.54
C ASN A 16 -7.69 5.46 -14.50
N SER A 17 -7.61 4.61 -15.51
CA SER A 17 -8.35 3.34 -15.54
C SER A 17 -7.38 2.18 -15.58
N PHE A 18 -7.78 1.09 -14.97
CA PHE A 18 -7.27 -0.23 -15.30
C PHE A 18 -7.59 -0.58 -16.76
N ASN A 19 -7.03 -1.66 -17.28
CA ASN A 19 -7.39 -2.09 -18.62
C ASN A 19 -8.83 -2.63 -18.61
N PRO A 20 -9.54 -2.53 -19.75
CA PRO A 20 -10.85 -3.16 -19.89
C PRO A 20 -10.78 -4.67 -19.61
N GLY A 21 -11.65 -5.12 -18.71
CA GLY A 21 -11.72 -6.53 -18.31
C GLY A 21 -10.80 -6.92 -17.15
N ASP A 22 -10.01 -6.00 -16.58
CA ASP A 22 -9.12 -6.31 -15.46
C ASP A 22 -9.92 -6.80 -14.24
N CYS A 23 -9.34 -7.79 -13.56
CA CYS A 23 -9.75 -8.22 -12.22
C CYS A 23 -8.79 -7.61 -11.20
N VAL A 24 -9.32 -6.89 -10.22
CA VAL A 24 -8.55 -6.18 -9.19
C VAL A 24 -8.94 -6.65 -7.79
N LEU A 25 -7.94 -6.79 -6.91
CA LEU A 25 -8.16 -7.07 -5.49
C LEU A 25 -7.57 -5.96 -4.61
N GLU A 26 -8.36 -5.49 -3.65
CA GLU A 26 -7.96 -4.53 -2.64
C GLU A 26 -7.60 -5.26 -1.33
N LEU A 27 -6.38 -5.03 -0.84
CA LEU A 27 -5.85 -5.54 0.42
C LEU A 27 -6.04 -4.48 1.51
N GLY A 28 -6.70 -4.86 2.61
CA GLY A 28 -6.99 -3.97 3.74
C GLY A 28 -7.93 -2.82 3.34
N CYS A 29 -9.13 -3.16 2.87
CA CYS A 29 -10.07 -2.19 2.32
C CYS A 29 -10.59 -1.18 3.36
N GLY A 30 -10.55 -1.51 4.65
CA GLY A 30 -11.06 -0.64 5.70
C GLY A 30 -12.52 -0.26 5.42
N CYS A 31 -12.79 1.03 5.23
CA CYS A 31 -14.13 1.54 4.89
C CYS A 31 -14.55 1.38 3.42
N GLY A 32 -13.68 0.86 2.54
CA GLY A 32 -14.00 0.56 1.14
C GLY A 32 -13.85 1.71 0.16
N LEU A 33 -13.24 2.84 0.55
CA LEU A 33 -13.20 4.06 -0.28
C LEU A 33 -12.51 3.85 -1.64
N ALA A 34 -11.41 3.08 -1.71
CA ALA A 34 -10.73 2.85 -2.97
C ALA A 34 -11.60 2.02 -3.91
N GLY A 35 -12.25 0.97 -3.41
CA GLY A 35 -13.19 0.19 -4.21
C GLY A 35 -14.45 0.93 -4.61
N ILE A 36 -15.00 1.81 -3.77
CA ILE A 36 -16.09 2.72 -4.18
C ILE A 36 -15.64 3.60 -5.33
N THR A 37 -14.45 4.19 -5.21
CA THR A 37 -13.88 5.05 -6.24
C THR A 37 -13.67 4.28 -7.55
N ALA A 38 -13.14 3.06 -7.47
CA ALA A 38 -12.91 2.21 -8.63
C ALA A 38 -14.22 1.78 -9.32
N CYS A 39 -15.24 1.43 -8.54
CA CYS A 39 -16.54 0.99 -9.08
C CYS A 39 -17.35 2.15 -9.68
N LEU A 40 -17.30 3.34 -9.07
CA LEU A 40 -18.05 4.51 -9.53
C LEU A 40 -17.30 5.39 -10.54
N SER A 41 -16.01 5.11 -10.78
CA SER A 41 -15.25 5.81 -11.80
C SER A 41 -15.95 5.66 -13.16
N ARG A 42 -16.23 6.77 -13.84
CA ARG A 42 -16.88 6.77 -15.17
C ARG A 42 -16.08 6.02 -16.24
N ARG A 43 -14.81 5.73 -15.95
CA ARG A 43 -13.90 4.98 -16.81
C ARG A 43 -13.79 3.51 -16.40
N SER A 44 -14.56 3.07 -15.42
CA SER A 44 -14.50 1.69 -14.93
C SER A 44 -15.06 0.74 -15.97
N THR A 45 -14.18 -0.10 -16.48
CA THR A 45 -14.47 -1.24 -17.36
C THR A 45 -13.95 -2.52 -16.71
N LEU A 46 -13.92 -2.54 -15.39
CA LEU A 46 -13.44 -3.67 -14.60
C LEU A 46 -14.37 -4.87 -14.79
N ASN A 47 -13.77 -6.05 -14.86
CA ASN A 47 -14.52 -7.29 -14.79
C ASN A 47 -14.89 -7.62 -13.34
N GLN A 48 -13.97 -7.38 -12.40
CA GLN A 48 -14.20 -7.59 -10.98
C GLN A 48 -13.31 -6.68 -10.12
N TRP A 49 -13.87 -6.21 -9.01
CA TRP A 49 -13.19 -5.63 -7.86
C TRP A 49 -13.50 -6.47 -6.62
N VAL A 50 -12.49 -6.96 -5.92
CA VAL A 50 -12.63 -7.75 -4.68
C VAL A 50 -12.02 -6.99 -3.52
N SER A 51 -12.85 -6.51 -2.60
CA SER A 51 -12.40 -5.80 -1.40
C SER A 51 -12.14 -6.76 -0.26
N THR A 52 -10.96 -6.69 0.35
CA THR A 52 -10.57 -7.62 1.42
C THR A 52 -10.04 -6.94 2.67
N ASP A 53 -10.37 -7.50 3.82
CA ASP A 53 -9.86 -7.08 5.13
C ASP A 53 -9.90 -8.28 6.10
N MET A 54 -9.13 -8.23 7.18
CA MET A 54 -9.17 -9.24 8.24
C MET A 54 -10.09 -8.86 9.40
N ASP A 55 -10.42 -7.56 9.56
CA ASP A 55 -11.38 -7.11 10.58
C ASP A 55 -12.79 -7.16 9.99
N GLU A 56 -13.63 -8.07 10.49
CA GLU A 56 -15.02 -8.22 10.07
C GLU A 56 -15.82 -6.91 10.23
N ARG A 57 -15.48 -6.07 11.21
CA ARG A 57 -16.14 -4.76 11.38
C ARG A 57 -15.78 -3.78 10.26
N ALA A 58 -14.56 -3.90 9.70
CA ALA A 58 -14.19 -3.14 8.52
C ALA A 58 -14.98 -3.62 7.30
N LEU A 59 -15.14 -4.94 7.15
CA LEU A 59 -15.96 -5.52 6.07
C LEU A 59 -17.43 -5.09 6.17
N ASP A 60 -18.01 -5.07 7.38
CA ASP A 60 -19.38 -4.58 7.59
C ASP A 60 -19.51 -3.11 7.21
N LEU A 61 -18.57 -2.26 7.64
CA LEU A 61 -18.53 -0.85 7.24
C LEU A 61 -18.36 -0.68 5.73
N CYS A 62 -17.52 -1.52 5.09
CA CYS A 62 -17.33 -1.53 3.65
C CYS A 62 -18.64 -1.86 2.92
N ARG A 63 -19.38 -2.90 3.37
CA ARG A 63 -20.70 -3.27 2.84
C ARG A 63 -21.70 -2.13 2.96
N GLU A 64 -21.80 -1.51 4.13
CA GLU A 64 -22.68 -0.36 4.36
C GLU A 64 -22.35 0.80 3.43
N ASN A 65 -21.06 1.14 3.29
CA ASN A 65 -20.64 2.22 2.41
C ASN A 65 -20.90 1.88 0.93
N TYR A 66 -20.74 0.63 0.50
CA TYR A 66 -21.06 0.22 -0.87
C TYR A 66 -22.55 0.38 -1.13
N ALA A 67 -23.40 -0.07 -0.20
CA ALA A 67 -24.84 0.05 -0.32
C ALA A 67 -25.31 1.52 -0.41
N VAL A 68 -24.80 2.41 0.45
CA VAL A 68 -25.12 3.85 0.43
C VAL A 68 -24.65 4.52 -0.87
N ASN A 69 -23.59 4.01 -1.50
CA ASN A 69 -23.07 4.48 -2.78
C ASN A 69 -23.68 3.77 -3.99
N GLY A 70 -24.71 2.93 -3.80
CA GLY A 70 -25.43 2.25 -4.88
C GLY A 70 -24.64 1.13 -5.57
N ILE A 71 -23.58 0.63 -4.94
CA ILE A 71 -22.79 -0.49 -5.43
C ILE A 71 -23.44 -1.77 -4.93
N SER A 72 -23.97 -2.56 -5.86
CA SER A 72 -24.42 -3.92 -5.56
C SER A 72 -23.21 -4.82 -5.33
N ILE A 73 -23.33 -5.74 -4.38
CA ILE A 73 -22.36 -6.79 -4.08
C ILE A 73 -23.05 -8.14 -4.15
N ASP A 74 -22.30 -9.21 -4.44
CA ASP A 74 -22.73 -10.61 -4.34
C ASP A 74 -23.95 -11.01 -5.20
N VAL A 75 -24.25 -10.25 -6.26
CA VAL A 75 -25.17 -10.65 -7.33
C VAL A 75 -24.40 -11.22 -8.52
N ALA A 76 -25.04 -12.08 -9.32
CA ALA A 76 -24.38 -12.84 -10.40
C ALA A 76 -23.53 -11.97 -11.33
N ASP A 77 -23.94 -10.75 -11.62
CA ASP A 77 -23.24 -9.81 -12.52
C ASP A 77 -22.58 -8.63 -11.79
N SER A 78 -22.40 -8.72 -10.47
CA SER A 78 -21.75 -7.66 -9.71
C SER A 78 -20.27 -7.52 -10.07
N VAL A 79 -19.86 -6.30 -10.40
CA VAL A 79 -18.43 -5.95 -10.50
C VAL A 79 -17.76 -5.97 -9.13
N ALA A 80 -18.50 -5.78 -8.03
CA ALA A 80 -17.94 -5.72 -6.69
C ALA A 80 -18.21 -6.99 -5.86
N LYS A 81 -17.19 -7.43 -5.11
CA LYS A 81 -17.25 -8.51 -4.10
C LYS A 81 -16.52 -8.08 -2.84
N ILE A 82 -16.94 -8.58 -1.68
CA ILE A 82 -16.28 -8.34 -0.38
C ILE A 82 -15.93 -9.68 0.26
N GLU A 83 -14.67 -9.85 0.66
CA GLU A 83 -14.16 -11.10 1.22
C GLU A 83 -13.27 -10.88 2.44
N SER A 84 -13.39 -11.72 3.46
CA SER A 84 -12.42 -11.76 4.55
C SER A 84 -11.07 -12.27 4.05
N LEU A 85 -9.96 -11.64 4.42
CA LEU A 85 -8.60 -12.12 4.09
C LEU A 85 -7.60 -11.61 5.13
N ARG A 86 -6.97 -12.54 5.83
CA ARG A 86 -5.71 -12.29 6.55
C ARG A 86 -4.55 -12.53 5.60
N TRP A 87 -3.62 -11.60 5.51
CA TRP A 87 -2.41 -11.81 4.70
C TRP A 87 -1.61 -12.99 5.25
N GLY A 88 -1.12 -13.84 4.35
CA GLY A 88 -0.44 -15.09 4.66
C GLY A 88 -1.37 -16.28 4.91
N ASP A 89 -2.69 -16.10 4.89
CA ASP A 89 -3.64 -17.22 4.99
C ASP A 89 -3.78 -17.95 3.65
N GLU A 90 -2.95 -18.98 3.46
CA GLU A 90 -2.91 -19.79 2.24
C GLU A 90 -4.24 -20.47 1.92
N ASN A 91 -4.98 -20.92 2.94
CA ASN A 91 -6.28 -21.57 2.74
C ASN A 91 -7.29 -20.58 2.20
N ARG A 92 -7.31 -19.37 2.76
CA ARG A 92 -8.23 -18.34 2.31
C ARG A 92 -7.88 -17.83 0.91
N ILE A 93 -6.60 -17.64 0.62
CA ILE A 93 -6.11 -17.31 -0.73
C ILE A 93 -6.56 -18.37 -1.74
N ALA A 94 -6.39 -19.66 -1.41
CA ALA A 94 -6.81 -20.76 -2.27
C ALA A 94 -8.33 -20.77 -2.50
N SER A 95 -9.14 -20.49 -1.47
CA SER A 95 -10.60 -20.38 -1.59
C SER A 95 -11.03 -19.26 -2.53
N ILE A 96 -10.47 -18.05 -2.35
CA ILE A 96 -10.77 -16.88 -3.19
C ILE A 96 -10.44 -17.19 -4.66
N LEU A 97 -9.26 -17.77 -4.91
CA LEU A 97 -8.87 -18.17 -6.26
C LEU A 97 -9.82 -19.23 -6.81
N HIS A 98 -10.15 -20.27 -6.06
CA HIS A 98 -11.06 -21.33 -6.51
C HIS A 98 -12.43 -20.79 -6.95
N GLU A 99 -13.03 -19.91 -6.16
CA GLU A 99 -14.32 -19.31 -6.46
C GLU A 99 -14.29 -18.45 -7.73
N LEU A 100 -13.23 -17.66 -7.91
CA LEU A 100 -13.08 -16.81 -9.09
C LEU A 100 -12.77 -17.63 -10.35
N ARG A 101 -11.99 -18.71 -10.27
CA ARG A 101 -11.75 -19.62 -11.40
C ARG A 101 -13.04 -20.24 -11.91
N LYS A 102 -13.94 -20.63 -11.00
CA LYS A 102 -15.25 -21.18 -11.35
C LYS A 102 -16.11 -20.17 -12.14
N ARG A 103 -15.92 -18.87 -11.89
CA ARG A 103 -16.65 -17.80 -12.59
C ARG A 103 -16.09 -17.48 -13.97
N TYR A 104 -14.77 -17.62 -14.18
CA TYR A 104 -14.09 -17.15 -15.39
C TYR A 104 -13.50 -18.25 -16.28
N GLU A 105 -13.65 -19.53 -15.94
CA GLU A 105 -13.10 -20.67 -16.69
C GLU A 105 -11.58 -20.58 -16.93
N ASP A 106 -10.86 -19.84 -16.08
CA ASP A 106 -9.41 -19.65 -16.13
C ASP A 106 -8.71 -20.46 -15.02
N ASN A 107 -7.60 -21.11 -15.34
CA ASN A 107 -6.83 -21.95 -14.41
C ASN A 107 -5.60 -21.23 -13.80
N GLY A 108 -5.37 -19.95 -14.12
CA GLY A 108 -4.22 -19.16 -13.65
C GLY A 108 -4.38 -18.46 -12.29
N LYS A 109 -3.37 -17.64 -11.94
CA LYS A 109 -3.55 -16.50 -11.02
C LYS A 109 -4.49 -15.49 -11.69
N LEU A 110 -5.27 -14.73 -10.93
CA LEU A 110 -6.48 -14.10 -11.48
C LEU A 110 -6.43 -12.56 -11.50
N PHE A 111 -5.65 -11.95 -10.64
CA PHE A 111 -5.67 -10.50 -10.50
C PHE A 111 -4.60 -9.85 -11.37
N ASP A 112 -5.05 -8.98 -12.26
CA ASP A 112 -4.20 -8.17 -13.13
C ASP A 112 -3.52 -7.06 -12.32
N SER A 113 -4.24 -6.54 -11.33
CA SER A 113 -3.69 -5.62 -10.34
C SER A 113 -4.16 -5.93 -8.92
N LEU A 114 -3.32 -5.61 -7.95
CA LEU A 114 -3.70 -5.50 -6.55
C LEU A 114 -3.57 -4.05 -6.10
N VAL A 115 -4.36 -3.66 -5.11
CA VAL A 115 -4.40 -2.33 -4.53
C VAL A 115 -4.30 -2.41 -3.02
N GLY A 116 -3.49 -1.55 -2.40
CA GLY A 116 -3.38 -1.42 -0.95
C GLY A 116 -3.32 0.04 -0.55
N ALA A 117 -4.25 0.46 0.31
CA ALA A 117 -4.40 1.87 0.67
C ALA A 117 -3.99 2.13 2.12
N ASP A 118 -2.76 2.61 2.32
CA ASP A 118 -2.23 2.98 3.64
C ASP A 118 -2.11 1.81 4.63
N ILE A 119 -1.81 0.64 4.09
CA ILE A 119 -1.75 -0.63 4.83
C ILE A 119 -0.35 -1.00 5.33
N VAL A 120 0.65 -0.17 5.03
CA VAL A 120 2.04 -0.33 5.49
C VAL A 120 2.41 0.82 6.42
N TYR A 121 2.60 0.48 7.69
CA TYR A 121 2.90 1.38 8.80
C TYR A 121 3.71 0.62 9.88
N PRO A 122 4.29 1.29 10.90
CA PRO A 122 5.31 0.69 11.77
C PRO A 122 4.93 -0.66 12.40
N SER A 123 3.67 -0.85 12.83
CA SER A 123 3.24 -2.12 13.43
C SER A 123 2.91 -3.24 12.43
N THR A 124 2.93 -2.94 11.12
CA THR A 124 2.83 -3.95 10.05
C THR A 124 4.18 -4.35 9.50
N CYS A 125 5.26 -3.71 9.93
CA CYS A 125 6.61 -4.13 9.57
C CYS A 125 6.95 -5.51 10.16
N GLY A 126 7.94 -6.19 9.59
CA GLY A 126 8.35 -7.55 9.99
C GLY A 126 7.49 -8.62 9.31
N GLN A 127 6.99 -9.59 10.08
CA GLN A 127 6.29 -10.76 9.53
C GLN A 127 5.03 -10.38 8.75
N VAL A 128 4.27 -9.38 9.22
CA VAL A 128 3.03 -8.94 8.56
C VAL A 128 3.30 -8.39 7.16
N LEU A 129 4.37 -7.60 6.98
CA LEU A 129 4.79 -7.08 5.69
C LEU A 129 5.30 -8.19 4.75
N LEU A 130 5.99 -9.18 5.29
CA LEU A 130 6.39 -10.36 4.53
C LEU A 130 5.17 -11.17 4.05
N ASP A 131 4.20 -11.39 4.93
CA ASP A 131 2.95 -12.08 4.62
C ASP A 131 2.11 -11.29 3.61
N LEU A 132 2.11 -9.95 3.70
CA LEU A 132 1.52 -9.06 2.70
C LEU A 132 2.12 -9.32 1.31
N LEU A 133 3.45 -9.25 1.15
CA LEU A 133 4.06 -9.43 -0.18
C LEU A 133 4.00 -10.87 -0.69
N ARG A 134 3.95 -11.88 0.20
CA ARG A 134 3.64 -13.27 -0.18
C ARG A 134 2.20 -13.42 -0.68
N THR A 135 1.25 -12.75 -0.03
CA THR A 135 -0.16 -12.70 -0.45
C THR A 135 -0.27 -12.04 -1.83
N VAL A 136 0.42 -10.91 -2.02
CA VAL A 136 0.50 -10.23 -3.32
C VAL A 136 1.04 -11.18 -4.37
N ASP A 137 2.16 -11.86 -4.12
CA ASP A 137 2.67 -12.83 -5.09
C ASP A 137 1.66 -13.93 -5.40
N ALA A 138 1.06 -14.57 -4.40
CA ALA A 138 0.14 -15.68 -4.62
C ALA A 138 -1.06 -15.31 -5.51
N LEU A 139 -1.55 -14.07 -5.39
CA LEU A 139 -2.75 -13.59 -6.06
C LEU A 139 -2.48 -12.95 -7.44
N LEU A 140 -1.32 -12.33 -7.62
CA LEU A 140 -1.02 -11.48 -8.79
C LEU A 140 -0.60 -12.30 -10.02
N LYS A 141 -1.26 -12.07 -11.16
CA LYS A 141 -0.89 -12.65 -12.46
C LYS A 141 0.57 -12.35 -12.84
N PRO A 142 1.23 -13.21 -13.63
CA PRO A 142 2.49 -12.85 -14.29
C PRO A 142 2.34 -11.53 -15.05
N GLY A 143 3.23 -10.57 -14.80
CA GLY A 143 3.17 -9.23 -15.39
C GLY A 143 2.19 -8.25 -14.73
N GLY A 144 1.38 -8.72 -13.77
CA GLY A 144 0.48 -7.86 -13.00
C GLY A 144 1.23 -6.87 -12.10
N THR A 145 0.48 -5.93 -11.52
CA THR A 145 1.05 -4.86 -10.70
C THR A 145 0.38 -4.74 -9.33
N PHE A 146 1.15 -4.39 -8.30
CA PHE A 146 0.59 -4.03 -7.00
C PHE A 146 0.77 -2.53 -6.76
N TRP A 147 -0.35 -1.82 -6.58
CA TRP A 147 -0.36 -0.38 -6.30
C TRP A 147 -0.53 -0.16 -4.81
N LEU A 148 0.42 0.54 -4.21
CA LEU A 148 0.45 0.79 -2.77
C LEU A 148 0.54 2.28 -2.51
N SER A 149 -0.51 2.89 -1.95
CA SER A 149 -0.37 4.23 -1.38
C SER A 149 0.19 4.11 0.03
N PHE A 150 1.24 4.86 0.31
CA PHE A 150 2.02 4.79 1.53
C PHE A 150 2.23 6.19 2.09
N ALA A 151 2.12 6.36 3.41
CA ALA A 151 2.50 7.59 4.11
C ALA A 151 3.61 7.32 5.14
N THR A 152 4.69 8.10 5.07
CA THR A 152 5.79 8.03 6.03
C THR A 152 5.33 8.47 7.43
N ARG A 153 5.60 7.65 8.46
CA ARG A 153 5.19 7.90 9.87
C ARG A 153 6.34 7.87 10.88
N ASP A 154 7.41 7.14 10.59
CA ASP A 154 8.54 6.87 11.50
C ASP A 154 9.88 7.15 10.81
N GLY A 155 9.90 8.20 9.98
CA GLY A 155 11.07 8.58 9.19
C GLY A 155 11.45 7.47 8.19
N PRO A 156 12.75 7.14 8.06
CA PRO A 156 13.20 6.22 7.03
C PRO A 156 12.97 4.73 7.38
N ARG A 157 12.55 4.40 8.61
CA ARG A 157 12.47 3.01 9.10
C ARG A 157 11.45 2.17 8.33
N THR A 158 10.17 2.57 8.29
CA THR A 158 9.14 1.82 7.54
C THR A 158 9.43 1.79 6.03
N PRO A 159 9.78 2.90 5.36
CA PRO A 159 10.20 2.89 3.96
C PRO A 159 11.33 1.90 3.64
N TYR A 160 12.34 1.84 4.52
CA TYR A 160 13.47 0.93 4.36
C TYR A 160 13.06 -0.54 4.52
N ARG A 161 12.23 -0.85 5.52
CA ARG A 161 11.68 -2.22 5.67
C ARG A 161 10.84 -2.64 4.47
N LEU A 162 10.05 -1.73 3.90
CA LEU A 162 9.31 -1.99 2.66
C LEU A 162 10.26 -2.32 1.51
N LEU A 163 11.34 -1.55 1.35
CA LEU A 163 12.35 -1.78 0.32
C LEU A 163 13.06 -3.13 0.50
N GLU A 164 13.47 -3.47 1.72
CA GLU A 164 14.12 -4.75 2.04
C GLU A 164 13.21 -5.93 1.69
N VAL A 165 12.00 -5.96 2.24
CA VAL A 165 11.08 -7.09 2.05
C VAL A 165 10.67 -7.21 0.57
N ALA A 166 10.47 -6.10 -0.14
CA ALA A 166 10.20 -6.15 -1.58
C ALA A 166 11.37 -6.74 -2.37
N SER A 167 12.60 -6.35 -2.05
CA SER A 167 13.81 -6.90 -2.67
C SER A 167 14.00 -8.39 -2.39
N GLU A 168 13.71 -8.83 -1.16
CA GLU A 168 13.77 -10.22 -0.75
C GLU A 168 12.70 -11.09 -1.41
N THR A 169 11.50 -10.53 -1.57
CA THR A 169 10.36 -11.23 -2.17
C THR A 169 10.34 -11.15 -3.69
N GLY A 170 11.26 -10.41 -4.34
CA GLY A 170 11.37 -10.35 -5.80
C GLY A 170 10.47 -9.31 -6.47
N PHE A 171 10.14 -8.23 -5.77
CA PHE A 171 9.40 -7.08 -6.28
C PHE A 171 10.32 -5.87 -6.45
N ALA A 172 10.39 -5.36 -7.68
CA ALA A 172 10.99 -4.07 -7.95
C ALA A 172 10.00 -2.96 -7.63
N LEU A 173 10.46 -1.92 -6.95
CA LEU A 173 9.69 -0.72 -6.63
C LEU A 173 9.84 0.32 -7.73
N ASP A 174 8.72 0.94 -8.07
CA ASP A 174 8.62 2.18 -8.83
C ASP A 174 7.62 3.10 -8.13
N CYS A 175 7.45 4.33 -8.62
CA CYS A 175 6.39 5.22 -8.14
C CYS A 175 5.68 5.92 -9.30
N PHE A 176 4.38 6.15 -9.14
CA PHE A 176 3.69 7.05 -10.05
C PHE A 176 4.23 8.48 -9.92
N PRO A 177 4.11 9.29 -10.97
CA PRO A 177 4.40 10.71 -10.88
C PRO A 177 3.60 11.36 -9.72
N PRO A 178 4.17 12.38 -9.05
CA PRO A 178 3.42 13.13 -8.06
C PRO A 178 2.19 13.78 -8.71
N LEU A 179 1.16 14.05 -7.90
CA LEU A 179 0.01 14.82 -8.34
C LEU A 179 0.47 16.19 -8.85
N ASP A 180 -0.20 16.69 -9.89
CA ASP A 180 0.01 18.06 -10.34
C ASP A 180 -0.40 19.05 -9.23
N SER A 181 0.16 20.25 -9.24
CA SER A 181 -0.05 21.24 -8.18
C SER A 181 -1.52 21.61 -7.98
N SER A 182 -2.33 21.60 -9.04
CA SER A 182 -3.75 21.95 -8.92
C SER A 182 -4.52 20.88 -8.16
N THR A 183 -4.26 19.60 -8.44
CA THR A 183 -4.85 18.47 -7.73
C THR A 183 -4.31 18.37 -6.31
N ALA A 184 -3.00 18.53 -6.12
CA ALA A 184 -2.36 18.45 -4.80
C ALA A 184 -2.93 19.48 -3.81
N ASN A 185 -3.27 20.69 -4.28
CA ASN A 185 -3.87 21.74 -3.46
C ASN A 185 -5.30 21.44 -2.99
N LEU A 186 -5.98 20.48 -3.61
CA LEU A 186 -7.33 20.03 -3.22
C LEU A 186 -7.28 18.87 -2.21
N MET A 187 -6.10 18.29 -1.98
CA MET A 187 -5.93 17.16 -1.09
C MET A 187 -5.72 17.62 0.36
N PRO A 188 -6.17 16.83 1.35
CA PRO A 188 -5.79 17.07 2.73
C PRO A 188 -4.27 16.98 2.89
N PRO A 189 -3.69 17.50 3.98
CA PRO A 189 -2.26 17.31 4.27
C PRO A 189 -1.89 15.82 4.21
N MET A 190 -1.07 15.48 3.23
CA MET A 190 -0.86 14.08 2.84
C MET A 190 0.26 13.38 3.62
N LEU A 191 0.95 14.05 4.56
CA LEU A 191 2.29 13.63 5.01
C LEU A 191 3.22 13.44 3.78
N ASP A 192 4.42 12.89 3.96
CA ASP A 192 5.24 12.41 2.84
C ASP A 192 4.62 11.13 2.26
N SER A 193 3.49 11.27 1.56
CA SER A 193 2.80 10.17 0.90
C SER A 193 3.31 9.92 -0.51
N LYS A 194 3.32 8.64 -0.91
CA LYS A 194 3.71 8.19 -2.24
C LYS A 194 2.75 7.11 -2.74
N LEU A 195 2.54 7.07 -4.06
CA LEU A 195 1.84 5.97 -4.72
C LEU A 195 2.88 5.11 -5.42
N LEU A 196 3.16 3.97 -4.82
CA LEU A 196 4.19 3.02 -5.24
C LEU A 196 3.58 1.98 -6.18
N ILE A 197 4.43 1.47 -7.07
CA ILE A 197 4.13 0.35 -7.97
C ILE A 197 5.14 -0.74 -7.66
N LEU A 198 4.65 -1.93 -7.32
CA LEU A 198 5.47 -3.11 -7.12
C LEU A 198 5.21 -4.09 -8.27
N LYS A 199 6.28 -4.52 -8.93
CA LYS A 199 6.24 -5.49 -10.04
C LYS A 199 7.22 -6.62 -9.80
N ARG A 200 6.79 -7.84 -10.09
CA ARG A 200 7.67 -9.02 -10.14
C ARG A 200 8.86 -8.73 -11.07
N SER A 201 10.08 -8.90 -10.58
CA SER A 201 11.32 -8.69 -11.35
C SER A 201 12.39 -9.66 -10.89
N VAL A 202 13.05 -10.33 -11.84
CA VAL A 202 14.17 -11.26 -11.53
C VAL A 202 15.39 -10.54 -10.98
N ASP A 203 15.54 -9.26 -11.31
CA ASP A 203 16.58 -8.32 -10.92
C ASP A 203 16.08 -7.32 -9.86
N ALA A 204 15.02 -7.66 -9.11
CA ALA A 204 14.40 -6.75 -8.15
C ALA A 204 15.41 -6.14 -7.17
N ARG A 205 16.36 -6.94 -6.66
CA ARG A 205 17.43 -6.47 -5.75
C ARG A 205 18.29 -5.39 -6.41
N ASP A 206 18.75 -5.63 -7.64
CA ASP A 206 19.61 -4.70 -8.36
C ASP A 206 18.88 -3.39 -8.69
N ARG A 207 17.61 -3.51 -9.09
CA ARG A 207 16.75 -2.34 -9.38
C ARG A 207 16.46 -1.52 -8.13
N ASN A 208 16.28 -2.18 -7.00
CA ASN A 208 16.00 -1.55 -5.72
C ASN A 208 17.26 -0.98 -5.04
N ALA A 209 18.47 -1.42 -5.45
CA ALA A 209 19.72 -1.04 -4.80
C ALA A 209 19.98 0.48 -4.79
N MET A 210 19.43 1.21 -5.77
CA MET A 210 19.59 2.67 -5.87
C MET A 210 18.44 3.45 -5.21
N ILE A 211 17.43 2.78 -4.66
CA ILE A 211 16.33 3.44 -3.94
C ILE A 211 16.85 3.94 -2.59
N GLY A 212 16.47 5.16 -2.23
CA GLY A 212 16.89 5.77 -0.97
C GLY A 212 18.09 6.71 -1.04
N TYR A 213 18.83 6.73 -2.15
CA TYR A 213 19.86 7.73 -2.41
C TYR A 213 19.24 9.11 -2.74
N GLU A 214 19.98 10.20 -2.55
CA GLU A 214 19.47 11.57 -2.75
C GLU A 214 18.90 11.83 -4.15
N SER A 215 19.52 11.24 -5.18
CA SER A 215 19.08 11.39 -6.57
C SER A 215 17.87 10.53 -6.94
N CYS A 216 17.38 9.69 -6.03
CA CYS A 216 16.28 8.76 -6.31
C CYS A 216 14.92 9.44 -6.10
N ARG A 217 13.96 9.10 -6.96
CA ARG A 217 12.57 9.58 -6.82
C ARG A 217 11.83 8.89 -5.67
N ILE A 218 12.27 7.69 -5.32
CA ILE A 218 11.65 6.84 -4.31
C ILE A 218 12.46 6.99 -3.03
N PHE A 219 11.84 7.60 -2.01
CA PHE A 219 12.41 7.88 -0.70
C PHE A 219 13.79 8.60 -0.74
N PRO A 220 13.92 9.77 -1.40
CA PRO A 220 15.21 10.46 -1.50
C PRO A 220 15.84 10.71 -0.13
N GLY A 221 17.13 10.39 0.00
CA GLY A 221 17.91 10.61 1.24
C GLY A 221 17.60 9.63 2.38
N MET A 222 16.74 8.63 2.16
CA MET A 222 16.38 7.63 3.17
C MET A 222 17.60 6.90 3.75
N LEU A 223 18.57 6.51 2.91
CA LEU A 223 19.75 5.77 3.37
C LEU A 223 20.65 6.62 4.25
N LEU A 224 20.83 7.90 3.89
CA LEU A 224 21.57 8.86 4.72
C LEU A 224 20.85 9.09 6.06
N ALA A 225 19.53 9.21 6.03
CA ALA A 225 18.73 9.38 7.24
C ALA A 225 18.80 8.16 8.18
N LEU A 226 18.96 6.94 7.65
CA LEU A 226 19.18 5.74 8.48
C LEU A 226 20.55 5.76 9.15
N ASP A 227 21.60 6.11 8.39
CA ASP A 227 22.97 6.18 8.92
C ASP A 227 23.07 7.17 10.09
N HIS A 228 22.35 8.30 10.01
CA HIS A 228 22.25 9.26 11.11
C HIS A 228 21.47 8.75 12.33
N LEU A 229 20.51 7.85 12.16
CA LEU A 229 19.75 7.26 13.27
C LEU A 229 20.53 6.17 14.00
N ASP A 230 21.41 5.48 13.28
CA ASP A 230 22.25 4.38 13.81
C ASP A 230 23.62 4.88 14.27
N SER A 231 24.00 6.11 13.92
CA SER A 231 25.13 6.80 14.53
C SER A 231 24.84 6.97 16.02
N PRO A 232 25.72 6.52 16.94
CA PRO A 232 25.59 6.88 18.33
C PRO A 232 25.54 8.40 18.36
N SER A 233 24.52 8.99 19.01
CA SER A 233 24.59 10.40 19.31
C SER A 233 25.96 10.61 19.91
N SER A 234 26.76 11.50 19.33
CA SER A 234 27.72 12.19 20.19
C SER A 234 26.83 12.75 21.27
N ASP A 235 26.85 12.12 22.44
CA ASP A 235 26.64 12.82 23.67
C ASP A 235 27.58 14.01 23.53
N ASP A 236 27.05 15.14 23.04
CA ASP A 236 27.64 16.42 23.32
C ASP A 236 27.71 16.39 24.83
N ASP A 237 28.91 16.10 25.34
CA ASP A 237 29.33 16.28 26.71
C ASP A 237 28.81 17.66 27.09
N TRP A 238 27.62 17.70 27.67
CA TRP A 238 27.06 18.91 28.22
C TRP A 238 27.85 19.13 29.49
N ASP A 239 29.01 19.77 29.35
CA ASP A 239 29.78 20.27 30.47
C ASP A 239 28.89 21.30 31.17
N ALA A 240 28.31 20.86 32.28
CA ALA A 240 27.59 21.74 33.18
C ALA A 240 28.52 22.89 33.54
N PRO A 241 28.14 24.16 33.33
CA PRO A 241 28.97 25.27 33.75
C PRO A 241 29.23 25.14 35.25
N PRO A 242 30.46 25.39 35.71
CA PRO A 242 30.83 25.18 37.11
C PRO A 242 29.88 25.97 38.00
N LEU A 243 29.33 25.28 39.00
CA LEU A 243 28.56 25.92 40.05
C LEU A 243 29.50 26.91 40.76
N ASN A 244 29.20 28.19 40.66
CA ASN A 244 29.84 29.20 41.50
C ASN A 244 29.46 28.87 42.95
N ASP A 245 30.41 28.34 43.71
CA ASP A 245 30.41 28.37 45.17
C ASP A 245 30.60 29.84 45.58
N ASP A 246 29.51 30.59 45.66
CA ASP A 246 29.48 31.82 46.44
C ASP A 246 29.27 31.45 47.92
N THR A 247 30.32 30.89 48.52
CA THR A 247 30.61 31.12 49.94
C THR A 247 31.53 32.33 50.03
N ASP A 248 30.98 33.48 50.44
CA ASP A 248 31.54 34.33 51.49
C ASP A 248 30.89 35.73 51.46
N GLY A 249 30.24 36.10 52.57
CA GLY A 249 29.68 37.43 52.82
C GLY A 249 28.58 37.45 53.88
#